data_AF-A0A1V4KMM9-F1
#
_entry.id   AF-A0A1V4KMM9-F1
#
_cell.length_a   1.000
_cell.length_b   1.000
_cell.length_c   1.000
_cell.angle_alpha   90.00
_cell.angle_beta   90.00
_cell.angle_gamma   90.00
#
_symmetry.space_group_name_H-M   'P 1'
#
loop_
_entity.id
_entity.type
_entity.pdbx_description
1 polymer ?
#
loop_
_entity_poly.entity_id
_entity_poly.type
_entity_poly.pdbx_seq_one_letter_code
_entity_poly.pdbx_strand_id
1 'polypeptide(L)'
;MASCGDPDKPDVTKSLDDLYSSWHSLSAVWTERSGRLEEQLQAALGYQDTVQRLLEWLDGAELRMAEEFLVGGDADRVQQQLAELKEFKRELYQCKVDLESLRPPGGTAQGDPPAPLRDFRQRWDRLEEEIVSRQHQLEAALLGLGQFQHQLEELLQWLQRTGEQLQGPAPLRPDLQSCEIELAKHKRQRQLGQAVPEALGQGQQLPQPLLLVPAVVAQAAPLRQQLRRPLLDPCGNPGTGLGRGPPTQP
;
A
#
# COMPACT_ATOMS: atom_id res chain seq x y z
N MET A 1 -54.73 -71.17 -50.00
CA MET A 1 -54.20 -69.96 -49.32
C MET A 1 -53.14 -70.43 -48.35
N ALA A 2 -51.87 -70.39 -48.77
CA ALA A 2 -50.76 -70.68 -47.87
C ALA A 2 -50.67 -69.49 -46.90
N SER A 3 -51.14 -69.70 -45.67
CA SER A 3 -50.83 -68.82 -44.57
C SER A 3 -49.34 -69.00 -44.32
N CYS A 4 -48.53 -68.07 -44.82
CA CYS A 4 -47.12 -67.99 -44.47
C CYS A 4 -47.06 -67.82 -42.94
N GLY A 5 -46.81 -68.91 -42.21
CA GLY A 5 -46.32 -68.82 -40.85
C GLY A 5 -44.93 -68.22 -40.96
N ASP A 6 -44.75 -67.03 -40.43
CA ASP A 6 -43.54 -66.22 -40.57
C ASP A 6 -42.51 -66.67 -39.51
N PRO A 7 -41.50 -67.51 -39.84
CA PRO A 7 -40.47 -67.91 -38.88
C PRO A 7 -39.55 -66.75 -38.48
N ASP A 8 -39.55 -65.65 -39.25
CA ASP A 8 -38.70 -64.48 -39.03
C ASP A 8 -39.25 -63.51 -37.98
N LYS A 9 -40.49 -63.70 -37.54
CA LYS A 9 -41.17 -62.84 -36.56
C LYS A 9 -40.42 -62.68 -35.22
N PRO A 10 -39.93 -63.73 -34.55
CA PRO A 10 -39.16 -63.61 -33.31
C PRO A 10 -37.77 -62.97 -33.51
N ASP A 11 -37.11 -63.24 -34.64
CA ASP A 11 -35.79 -62.71 -34.95
C ASP A 11 -35.84 -61.21 -35.28
N VAL A 12 -36.88 -60.78 -36.01
CA VAL A 12 -37.15 -59.36 -36.26
C VAL A 12 -37.50 -58.63 -34.96
N THR A 13 -38.29 -59.22 -34.06
CA THR A 13 -38.58 -58.60 -32.75
C THR A 13 -37.34 -58.47 -31.89
N LYS A 14 -36.47 -59.48 -31.87
CA LYS A 14 -35.21 -59.43 -31.12
C LYS A 14 -34.27 -58.36 -31.68
N SER A 15 -34.14 -58.28 -33.01
CA SER A 15 -33.34 -57.24 -33.65
C SER A 15 -33.90 -55.83 -33.37
N LEU A 16 -35.23 -55.68 -33.31
CA LEU A 16 -35.88 -54.42 -32.94
C LEU A 16 -35.57 -54.04 -31.48
N ASP A 17 -35.63 -55.00 -30.56
CA ASP A 17 -35.32 -54.79 -29.13
C ASP A 17 -33.84 -54.45 -28.91
N ASP A 18 -32.93 -55.11 -29.65
CA ASP A 18 -31.49 -54.81 -29.63
C ASP A 18 -31.21 -53.39 -30.16
N LEU A 19 -31.88 -52.98 -31.25
CA LEU A 19 -31.79 -51.62 -31.77
C LEU A 19 -32.35 -50.60 -30.78
N TYR A 20 -33.47 -50.90 -30.13
CA TYR A 20 -34.11 -50.02 -29.15
C TYR A 20 -33.20 -49.83 -27.92
N SER A 21 -32.64 -50.92 -27.39
CA SER A 21 -31.71 -50.84 -26.26
C SER A 21 -30.40 -50.13 -26.60
N SER A 22 -29.86 -50.35 -27.80
CA SER A 22 -28.69 -49.64 -28.31
C SER A 22 -28.96 -48.14 -28.47
N TRP A 23 -30.12 -47.78 -29.02
CA TRP A 23 -30.55 -46.38 -29.14
C TRP A 23 -30.69 -45.70 -27.78
N HIS A 24 -31.32 -46.35 -26.79
CA HIS A 24 -31.45 -45.79 -25.44
C HIS A 24 -30.10 -45.63 -24.74
N SER A 25 -29.21 -46.61 -24.87
CA SER A 25 -27.85 -46.53 -24.34
C SER A 25 -27.08 -45.36 -24.97
N LEU A 26 -27.13 -45.23 -26.29
CA LEU A 26 -26.50 -44.12 -27.01
C LEU A 26 -27.09 -42.77 -26.60
N SER A 27 -28.42 -42.69 -26.48
CA SER A 27 -29.11 -41.47 -26.04
C SER A 27 -28.74 -41.10 -24.60
N ALA A 28 -28.59 -42.08 -23.70
CA ALA A 28 -28.15 -41.84 -22.33
C ALA A 28 -26.72 -41.29 -22.28
N VAL A 29 -25.77 -41.94 -22.98
CA VAL A 29 -24.38 -41.48 -23.09
C VAL A 29 -24.28 -40.09 -23.74
N TRP A 30 -25.09 -39.83 -24.77
CA TRP A 30 -25.16 -38.53 -25.41
C TRP A 30 -25.62 -37.45 -24.43
N THR A 31 -26.67 -37.72 -23.67
CA THR A 31 -27.23 -36.76 -22.69
C THR A 31 -26.24 -36.48 -21.57
N GLU A 32 -25.60 -37.52 -21.02
CA GLU A 32 -24.59 -37.38 -19.98
C GLU A 32 -23.37 -36.59 -20.47
N ARG A 33 -22.88 -36.90 -21.69
CA ARG A 33 -21.76 -36.16 -22.28
C ARG A 33 -22.12 -34.71 -22.56
N SER A 34 -23.33 -34.44 -23.05
CA SER A 34 -23.80 -33.07 -23.33
C SER A 34 -23.90 -32.26 -22.03
N GLY A 35 -24.52 -32.81 -20.99
CA GLY A 35 -24.60 -32.17 -19.67
C GLY A 35 -23.21 -31.90 -19.07
N ARG A 36 -22.29 -32.88 -19.16
CA ARG A 36 -20.92 -32.68 -18.68
C ARG A 36 -20.18 -31.58 -19.45
N LEU A 37 -20.35 -31.49 -20.78
CA LEU A 37 -19.73 -30.43 -21.57
C LEU A 37 -20.30 -29.04 -21.21
N GLU A 38 -21.61 -28.95 -20.99
CA GLU A 38 -22.25 -27.71 -20.53
C GLU A 38 -21.72 -27.28 -19.16
N GLU A 39 -21.62 -28.19 -18.19
CA GLU A 39 -21.03 -27.91 -16.87
C GLU A 39 -19.59 -27.42 -16.96
N GLN A 40 -18.75 -28.08 -17.77
CA GLN A 40 -17.35 -27.69 -17.96
C GLN A 40 -17.23 -26.32 -18.65
N LEU A 41 -18.12 -26.03 -19.62
CA LEU A 41 -18.16 -24.73 -20.27
C LEU A 41 -18.54 -23.62 -19.28
N GLN A 42 -19.58 -23.83 -18.46
CA GLN A 42 -19.98 -22.87 -17.42
C GLN A 42 -18.87 -22.62 -16.40
N ALA A 43 -18.18 -23.68 -15.96
CA ALA A 43 -17.03 -23.55 -15.07
C ALA A 43 -15.88 -22.75 -15.70
N ALA A 44 -15.57 -23.01 -16.98
CA ALA A 44 -14.53 -22.27 -17.70
C ALA A 44 -14.88 -20.79 -17.91
N LEU A 45 -16.14 -20.48 -18.20
CA LEU A 45 -16.62 -19.09 -18.33
C LEU A 45 -16.56 -18.35 -16.99
N GLY A 46 -17.03 -18.96 -15.90
CA GLY A 46 -16.95 -18.37 -14.56
C GLY A 46 -15.51 -18.14 -14.10
N TYR A 47 -14.60 -19.06 -14.45
CA TYR A 47 -13.16 -18.89 -14.22
C TYR A 47 -12.61 -17.67 -14.98
N GLN A 48 -12.93 -17.54 -16.27
CA GLN A 48 -12.47 -16.42 -17.09
C GLN A 48 -12.98 -15.08 -16.56
N ASP A 49 -14.27 -14.99 -16.21
CA ASP A 49 -14.89 -13.78 -15.66
C ASP A 49 -14.21 -13.34 -14.35
N THR A 50 -13.97 -14.29 -13.45
CA THR A 50 -13.31 -13.98 -12.17
C THR A 50 -11.86 -13.55 -12.37
N VAL A 51 -11.11 -14.20 -13.26
CA VAL A 51 -9.73 -13.78 -13.58
C VAL A 51 -9.70 -12.38 -14.19
N GLN A 52 -10.63 -12.06 -15.10
CA GLN A 52 -10.73 -10.74 -15.68
C GLN A 52 -11.05 -9.68 -14.62
N ARG A 53 -12.02 -9.95 -13.74
CA ARG A 53 -12.35 -9.06 -12.61
C ARG A 53 -11.16 -8.79 -11.70
N LEU A 54 -10.36 -9.82 -11.41
CA LEU A 54 -9.15 -9.69 -10.59
C LEU A 54 -8.08 -8.84 -11.29
N LEU A 55 -7.90 -8.99 -12.61
CA LEU A 55 -6.98 -8.16 -13.39
C LEU A 55 -7.40 -6.69 -13.39
N GLU A 56 -8.69 -6.42 -13.63
CA GLU A 56 -9.24 -5.05 -13.60
C GLU A 56 -9.09 -4.41 -12.21
N TRP A 57 -9.34 -5.19 -11.15
CA TRP A 57 -9.08 -4.74 -9.78
C TRP A 57 -7.60 -4.43 -9.56
N LEU A 58 -6.69 -5.28 -10.05
CA LEU A 58 -5.25 -5.10 -9.89
C LEU A 58 -4.75 -3.84 -10.62
N ASP A 59 -5.25 -3.57 -11.83
CA ASP A 59 -4.96 -2.34 -12.57
C ASP A 59 -5.40 -1.09 -11.77
N GLY A 60 -6.61 -1.12 -11.21
CA GLY A 60 -7.12 -0.03 -10.38
C GLY A 60 -6.37 0.13 -9.05
N ALA A 61 -5.96 -0.99 -8.46
CA ALA A 61 -5.20 -1.04 -7.22
C ALA A 61 -3.79 -0.43 -7.38
N GLU A 62 -3.09 -0.77 -8.45
CA GLU A 62 -1.79 -0.18 -8.79
C GLU A 62 -1.90 1.33 -9.05
N LEU A 63 -2.96 1.78 -9.75
CA LEU A 63 -3.19 3.20 -9.98
C LEU A 63 -3.43 3.97 -8.67
N ARG A 64 -4.27 3.44 -7.77
CA ARG A 64 -4.52 4.03 -6.45
C ARG A 64 -3.24 4.19 -5.64
N MET A 65 -2.40 3.16 -5.63
CA MET A 65 -1.09 3.21 -4.96
C MET A 65 -0.14 4.23 -5.60
N ALA A 66 -0.22 4.45 -6.92
CA ALA A 66 0.59 5.44 -7.63
C ALA A 66 0.11 6.88 -7.43
N GLU A 67 -1.20 7.12 -7.29
CA GLU A 67 -1.78 8.46 -7.13
C GLU A 67 -1.64 9.03 -5.70
N GLU A 68 -1.48 8.18 -4.68
CA GLU A 68 -1.31 8.59 -3.28
C GLU A 68 0.09 9.13 -2.94
N PHE A 69 0.65 10.01 -3.76
CA PHE A 69 1.83 10.79 -3.39
C PHE A 69 1.41 12.05 -2.66
N LEU A 70 1.44 11.97 -1.32
CA LEU A 70 1.90 12.99 -0.37
C LEU A 70 1.63 12.42 1.03
N VAL A 71 2.70 12.03 1.75
CA VAL A 71 2.61 11.86 3.20
C VAL A 71 2.38 13.25 3.76
N GLY A 72 1.13 13.57 4.09
CA GLY A 72 0.75 14.89 4.57
C GLY A 72 1.49 15.21 5.86
N GLY A 73 1.95 16.46 6.03
CA GLY A 73 2.53 16.94 7.29
C GLY A 73 1.52 17.06 8.44
N ASP A 74 0.33 16.49 8.28
CA ASP A 74 -0.79 16.53 9.22
C ASP A 74 -1.11 15.11 9.71
N ALA A 75 -1.13 14.92 11.02
CA ALA A 75 -1.33 13.63 11.65
C ALA A 75 -2.70 13.02 11.30
N ASP A 76 -3.74 13.86 11.17
CA ASP A 76 -5.08 13.39 10.81
C ASP A 76 -5.11 12.82 9.39
N ARG A 77 -4.37 13.44 8.46
CA ARG A 77 -4.25 12.97 7.09
C ARG A 77 -3.46 11.66 7.01
N VAL A 78 -2.41 11.50 7.82
CA VAL A 78 -1.66 10.23 7.86
C VAL A 78 -2.49 9.11 8.50
N GLN A 79 -3.29 9.41 9.53
CA GLN A 79 -4.27 8.47 10.11
C GLN A 79 -5.31 8.03 9.07
N GLN A 80 -5.82 8.97 8.27
CA GLN A 80 -6.77 8.68 7.20
C GLN A 80 -6.15 7.73 6.15
N GLN A 81 -4.94 8.04 5.66
CA GLN A 81 -4.22 7.17 4.72
C GLN A 81 -3.98 5.77 5.31
N LEU A 82 -3.71 5.66 6.62
CA LEU A 82 -3.55 4.37 7.28
C LEU A 82 -4.87 3.59 7.35
N ALA A 83 -6.01 4.27 7.50
CA ALA A 83 -7.33 3.64 7.45
C ALA A 83 -7.66 3.17 6.03
N GLU A 84 -7.41 3.99 5.01
CA GLU A 84 -7.57 3.63 3.59
C GLU A 84 -6.70 2.41 3.23
N LEU A 85 -5.46 2.36 3.71
CA LEU A 85 -4.57 1.22 3.49
C LEU A 85 -5.08 -0.07 4.17
N LYS A 86 -5.78 0.03 5.32
CA LYS A 86 -6.41 -1.13 5.97
C LYS A 86 -7.57 -1.67 5.14
N GLU A 87 -8.40 -0.78 4.60
CA GLU A 87 -9.50 -1.17 3.70
C GLU A 87 -8.95 -1.84 2.44
N PHE A 88 -7.89 -1.27 1.86
CA PHE A 88 -7.19 -1.82 0.71
C PHE A 88 -6.64 -3.23 0.96
N LYS A 89 -6.04 -3.48 2.13
CA LYS A 89 -5.62 -4.83 2.54
C LYS A 89 -6.79 -5.79 2.62
N ARG A 90 -7.95 -5.35 3.10
CA ARG A 90 -9.15 -6.20 3.15
C ARG A 90 -9.63 -6.59 1.75
N GLU A 91 -9.64 -5.64 0.81
CA GLU A 91 -9.94 -5.91 -0.60
C GLU A 91 -8.96 -6.93 -1.20
N LEU A 92 -7.67 -6.78 -0.91
CA LEU A 92 -6.61 -7.71 -1.32
C LEU A 92 -6.86 -9.12 -0.75
N TYR A 93 -7.23 -9.25 0.52
CA TYR A 93 -7.60 -10.55 1.08
C TYR A 93 -8.81 -11.17 0.39
N GLN A 94 -9.85 -10.39 0.08
CA GLN A 94 -11.03 -10.90 -0.62
C GLN A 94 -10.67 -11.41 -2.02
N CYS A 95 -9.84 -10.67 -2.76
CA CYS A 95 -9.35 -11.08 -4.07
C CYS A 95 -8.52 -12.38 -4.00
N LYS A 96 -7.76 -12.59 -2.92
CA LYS A 96 -7.02 -13.84 -2.68
C LYS A 96 -7.98 -15.02 -2.44
N VAL A 97 -9.04 -14.82 -1.66
CA VAL A 97 -10.07 -15.85 -1.43
C VAL A 97 -10.77 -16.20 -2.74
N ASP A 98 -11.12 -15.19 -3.54
CA ASP A 98 -11.73 -15.41 -4.86
C ASP A 98 -10.79 -16.24 -5.75
N LEU A 99 -9.50 -15.91 -5.79
CA LEU A 99 -8.50 -16.67 -6.56
C LEU A 99 -8.33 -18.12 -6.07
N GLU A 100 -8.40 -18.36 -4.76
CA GLU A 100 -8.34 -19.70 -4.18
C GLU A 100 -9.62 -20.51 -4.47
N SER A 101 -10.79 -19.86 -4.48
CA SER A 101 -12.07 -20.50 -4.81
C SER A 101 -12.13 -21.02 -6.26
N LEU A 102 -11.37 -20.39 -7.16
CA LEU A 102 -11.23 -20.82 -8.56
C LEU A 102 -10.35 -22.04 -8.75
N ARG A 103 -9.55 -22.42 -7.75
CA ARG A 103 -8.68 -23.60 -7.86
C ARG A 103 -9.52 -24.85 -7.59
N PRO A 104 -9.64 -25.79 -8.56
CA PRO A 104 -10.42 -27.00 -8.35
C PRO A 104 -9.86 -27.82 -7.16
N PRO A 105 -10.72 -28.40 -6.31
CA PRO A 105 -10.28 -29.21 -5.18
C PRO A 105 -9.53 -30.43 -5.71
N GLY A 106 -8.22 -30.50 -5.46
CA GLY A 106 -7.36 -31.58 -5.94
C GLY A 106 -6.70 -31.35 -7.31
N GLY A 107 -6.84 -30.17 -7.92
CA GLY A 107 -6.06 -29.80 -9.09
C GLY A 107 -4.57 -29.72 -8.74
N THR A 108 -3.79 -30.74 -9.10
CA THR A 108 -2.33 -30.64 -9.05
C THR A 108 -1.92 -29.55 -10.03
N ALA A 109 -1.16 -28.57 -9.54
CA ALA A 109 -0.47 -27.57 -10.36
C ALA A 109 0.68 -28.24 -11.15
N GLN A 110 0.38 -29.32 -11.89
CA GLN A 110 1.31 -29.98 -12.80
C GLN A 110 1.16 -29.32 -14.16
N GLY A 111 1.68 -28.10 -14.23
CA GLY A 111 1.72 -27.29 -15.44
C GLY A 111 2.08 -25.86 -15.05
N ASP A 112 3.03 -25.27 -15.77
CA ASP A 112 3.31 -23.85 -15.63
C ASP A 112 2.00 -23.06 -15.79
N PRO A 113 1.68 -22.14 -14.88
CA PRO A 113 0.49 -21.32 -15.04
C PRO A 113 0.59 -20.57 -16.38
N PRO A 114 -0.52 -20.44 -17.14
CA PRO A 114 -0.53 -19.66 -18.37
C PRO A 114 0.04 -18.26 -18.10
N ALA A 115 0.81 -17.72 -19.07
CA ALA A 115 1.56 -16.48 -18.92
C ALA A 115 0.79 -15.32 -18.25
N PRO A 116 -0.51 -15.06 -18.57
CA PRO A 116 -1.28 -14.00 -17.91
C PRO A 116 -1.40 -14.17 -16.39
N LEU A 117 -1.49 -15.40 -15.89
CA LEU A 117 -1.57 -15.68 -14.45
C LEU A 117 -0.22 -15.54 -13.77
N ARG A 118 0.88 -15.77 -14.49
CA ARG A 118 2.24 -15.53 -13.97
C ARG A 118 2.48 -14.03 -13.81
N ASP A 119 2.11 -13.26 -14.84
CA ASP A 119 2.25 -11.80 -14.82
C ASP A 119 1.35 -11.18 -13.74
N PHE A 120 0.12 -11.68 -13.60
CA PHE A 120 -0.78 -11.31 -12.49
C PHE A 120 -0.14 -11.57 -11.12
N ARG A 121 0.46 -12.76 -10.91
CA ARG A 121 1.12 -13.10 -9.64
C ARG A 121 2.29 -12.16 -9.33
N GLN A 122 3.13 -11.86 -10.32
CA GLN A 122 4.26 -10.94 -10.11
C GLN A 122 3.79 -9.54 -9.75
N ARG A 123 2.78 -9.03 -10.44
CA ARG A 123 2.17 -7.72 -10.15
C ARG A 123 1.53 -7.69 -8.76
N TRP A 124 0.84 -8.77 -8.40
CA TRP A 124 0.27 -8.96 -7.07
C TRP A 124 1.33 -8.93 -5.96
N ASP A 125 2.39 -9.72 -6.11
CA ASP A 125 3.47 -9.80 -5.12
C ASP A 125 4.13 -8.42 -4.93
N ARG A 126 4.36 -7.71 -6.04
CA ARG A 126 4.87 -6.34 -6.01
C ARG A 126 3.92 -5.38 -5.29
N LEU A 127 2.63 -5.45 -5.57
CA LEU A 127 1.63 -4.63 -4.89
C LEU A 127 1.63 -4.90 -3.38
N GLU A 128 1.75 -6.16 -2.97
CA GLU A 128 1.85 -6.55 -1.56
C GLU A 128 3.08 -5.93 -0.87
N GLU A 129 4.24 -5.97 -1.53
CA GLU A 129 5.45 -5.30 -1.06
C GLU A 129 5.29 -3.77 -0.95
N GLU A 130 4.68 -3.14 -1.97
CA GLU A 130 4.43 -1.70 -2.00
C GLU A 130 3.48 -1.26 -0.86
N ILE A 131 2.42 -2.03 -0.59
CA ILE A 131 1.50 -1.80 0.54
C ILE A 131 2.26 -1.86 1.87
N VAL A 132 3.11 -2.88 2.07
CA VAL A 132 3.88 -3.05 3.30
C VAL A 132 4.87 -1.89 3.47
N SER A 133 5.60 -1.53 2.41
CA SER A 133 6.52 -0.38 2.43
C SER A 133 5.79 0.92 2.77
N ARG A 134 4.61 1.14 2.17
CA ARG A 134 3.78 2.31 2.43
C ARG A 134 3.30 2.37 3.88
N GLN A 135 2.86 1.25 4.44
CA GLN A 135 2.45 1.19 5.85
C GLN A 135 3.58 1.65 6.78
N HIS A 136 4.79 1.12 6.60
CA HIS A 136 5.94 1.48 7.42
C HIS A 136 6.28 2.97 7.31
N GLN A 137 6.15 3.55 6.12
CA GLN A 137 6.37 4.99 5.91
C GLN A 137 5.33 5.85 6.66
N LEU A 138 4.05 5.47 6.61
CA LEU A 138 2.97 6.19 7.31
C LEU A 138 3.11 6.07 8.83
N GLU A 139 3.45 4.88 9.34
CA GLU A 139 3.68 4.66 10.78
C GLU A 139 4.90 5.44 11.28
N ALA A 140 5.99 5.47 10.50
CA ALA A 140 7.18 6.27 10.81
C ALA A 140 6.86 7.78 10.79
N ALA A 141 6.04 8.24 9.84
CA ALA A 141 5.61 9.63 9.76
C ALA A 141 4.75 10.03 10.96
N LEU A 142 3.78 9.19 11.37
CA LEU A 142 2.97 9.43 12.58
C LEU A 142 3.84 9.53 13.83
N LEU A 143 4.78 8.60 13.99
CA LEU A 143 5.69 8.62 15.11
C LEU A 143 6.50 9.92 15.16
N GLY A 144 7.04 10.34 14.02
CA GLY A 144 7.81 11.59 13.94
C GLY A 144 6.98 12.85 14.14
N LEU A 145 5.73 12.88 13.66
CA LEU A 145 4.80 13.97 13.92
C LEU A 145 4.49 14.09 15.43
N GLY A 146 4.24 12.97 16.10
CA GLY A 146 4.04 12.95 17.56
C GLY A 146 5.27 13.42 18.33
N GLN A 147 6.47 12.99 17.93
CA GLN A 147 7.73 13.46 18.52
C GLN A 147 7.91 14.97 18.31
N PHE A 148 7.62 15.48 17.11
CA PHE A 148 7.69 16.91 16.81
C PHE A 148 6.71 17.73 17.66
N GLN A 149 5.47 17.26 17.82
CA GLN A 149 4.47 17.90 18.69
C GLN A 149 4.97 17.99 20.13
N HIS A 150 5.50 16.90 20.68
CA HIS A 150 6.05 16.91 22.04
C HIS A 150 7.20 17.90 22.20
N GLN A 151 8.14 17.95 21.24
CA GLN A 151 9.23 18.92 21.24
C GLN A 151 8.74 20.37 21.16
N LEU A 152 7.69 20.63 20.39
CA LEU A 152 7.07 21.95 20.30
C LEU A 152 6.46 22.35 21.66
N GLU A 153 5.74 21.44 22.31
CA GLU A 153 5.16 21.66 23.64
C GLU A 153 6.23 21.96 24.70
N GLU A 154 7.33 21.20 24.71
CA GLU A 154 8.46 21.44 25.62
C GLU A 154 9.06 22.83 25.42
N LEU A 155 9.25 23.24 24.16
CA LEU A 155 9.77 24.56 23.80
C LEU A 155 8.81 25.67 24.24
N LEU A 156 7.51 25.50 24.01
CA LEU A 156 6.48 26.46 24.44
C LEU A 156 6.43 26.60 25.96
N GLN A 157 6.47 25.47 26.70
CA GLN A 157 6.53 25.47 28.16
C GLN A 157 7.82 26.13 28.68
N TRP A 158 8.95 25.93 28.00
CA TRP A 158 10.19 26.62 28.33
C TRP A 158 10.09 28.13 28.10
N LEU A 159 9.53 28.55 26.96
CA LEU A 159 9.33 29.96 26.64
C LEU A 159 8.42 30.64 27.68
N GLN A 160 7.33 29.98 28.07
CA GLN A 160 6.43 30.48 29.12
C GLN A 160 7.15 30.64 30.47
N ARG A 161 7.81 29.58 30.96
CA ARG A 161 8.59 29.63 32.22
C ARG A 161 9.67 30.70 32.20
N THR A 162 10.37 30.84 31.07
CA THR A 162 11.41 31.86 30.92
C THR A 162 10.81 33.26 30.89
N GLY A 163 9.66 33.44 30.21
CA GLY A 163 8.90 34.68 30.23
C GLY A 163 8.48 35.09 31.65
N GLU A 164 7.93 34.16 32.43
CA GLU A 164 7.55 34.39 33.84
C GLU A 164 8.76 34.75 34.72
N GLN A 165 9.88 34.04 34.56
CA GLN A 165 11.11 34.31 35.30
C GLN A 165 11.75 35.66 34.94
N LEU A 166 11.56 36.13 33.71
CA LEU A 166 11.99 37.48 33.28
C LEU A 166 11.02 38.57 33.77
N GLN A 167 9.77 38.23 34.08
CA GLN A 167 8.75 39.16 34.57
C GLN A 167 8.76 39.36 36.10
N GLY A 168 9.38 38.47 36.89
CA GLY A 168 9.44 38.61 38.35
C GLY A 168 10.87 38.74 38.91
N PRO A 169 11.17 39.59 39.92
CA PRO A 169 10.40 40.70 40.53
C PRO A 169 11.09 42.09 40.42
N ALA A 170 10.30 43.16 40.54
CA ALA A 170 10.76 44.46 41.06
C ALA A 170 10.46 44.54 42.57
N PRO A 171 11.21 45.29 43.43
CA PRO A 171 12.44 46.06 43.22
C PRO A 171 13.68 45.29 43.71
N LEU A 172 14.84 45.61 43.11
CA LEU A 172 16.14 45.18 43.62
C LEU A 172 16.27 45.58 45.09
N ARG A 173 16.55 44.61 45.99
CA ARG A 173 17.01 44.97 47.32
C ARG A 173 18.40 45.60 47.17
N PRO A 174 18.72 46.69 47.90
CA PRO A 174 19.97 47.41 47.76
C PRO A 174 21.21 46.65 48.29
N ASP A 175 21.09 45.37 48.64
CA ASP A 175 22.23 44.56 49.03
C ASP A 175 22.97 44.01 47.79
N LEU A 176 24.30 44.14 47.82
CA LEU A 176 25.21 43.76 46.73
C LEU A 176 25.07 42.29 46.35
N GLN A 177 24.86 41.42 47.34
CA GLN A 177 24.73 39.97 47.14
C GLN A 177 23.46 39.62 46.33
N SER A 178 22.32 40.22 46.63
CA SER A 178 21.09 40.03 45.85
C SER A 178 21.25 40.51 44.41
N CYS A 179 21.94 41.64 44.19
CA CYS A 179 22.21 42.14 42.84
C CYS A 179 23.15 41.22 42.04
N GLU A 180 24.19 40.66 42.67
CA GLU A 180 25.11 39.70 42.03
C GLU A 180 24.40 38.40 41.64
N ILE A 181 23.55 37.88 42.52
CA ILE A 181 22.76 36.66 42.30
C ILE A 181 21.79 36.85 41.14
N GLU A 182 21.02 37.95 41.12
CA GLU A 182 20.08 38.22 40.03
C GLU A 182 20.80 38.47 38.69
N LEU A 183 21.95 39.17 38.69
CA LEU A 183 22.75 39.34 37.48
C LEU A 183 23.29 37.99 36.94
N ALA A 184 23.75 37.10 37.83
CA ALA A 184 24.23 35.78 37.45
C ALA A 184 23.11 34.92 36.86
N LYS A 185 21.91 34.97 37.45
CA LYS A 185 20.71 34.29 36.96
C LYS A 185 20.30 34.79 35.57
N HIS A 186 20.24 36.11 35.38
CA HIS A 186 19.94 36.72 34.08
C HIS A 186 20.98 36.40 33.01
N LYS A 187 22.28 36.41 33.36
CA LYS A 187 23.37 36.02 32.44
C LYS A 187 23.23 34.57 32.00
N ARG A 188 22.89 33.66 32.92
CA ARG A 188 22.66 32.24 32.62
C ARG A 188 21.46 32.04 31.69
N GLN A 189 20.35 32.73 31.94
CA GLN A 189 19.17 32.68 31.05
C GLN A 189 19.47 33.25 29.66
N ARG A 190 20.24 34.34 29.57
CA ARG A 190 20.66 34.88 28.27
C ARG A 190 21.51 33.88 27.48
N GLN A 191 22.44 33.20 28.14
CA GLN A 191 23.27 32.16 27.51
C GLN A 191 22.40 30.98 27.03
N LEU A 192 21.45 30.54 27.86
CA LEU A 192 20.53 29.47 27.49
C LEU A 192 19.66 29.87 26.30
N GLY A 193 19.10 31.10 26.29
CA GLY A 193 18.29 31.60 25.19
C GLY A 193 19.04 31.74 23.87
N GLN A 194 20.35 32.03 23.89
CA GLN A 194 21.19 32.07 22.69
C GLN A 194 21.47 30.68 22.09
N ALA A 195 21.53 29.65 22.92
CA ALA A 195 21.79 28.28 22.48
C ALA A 195 20.55 27.58 21.85
N VAL A 196 19.33 28.09 22.09
CA VAL A 196 18.09 27.53 21.55
C VAL A 196 18.00 27.59 20.01
N PRO A 197 18.16 28.74 19.33
CA PRO A 197 18.09 28.81 17.87
C PRO A 197 19.20 28.00 17.19
N GLU A 198 20.35 27.86 17.82
CA GLU A 198 21.47 27.07 17.31
C GLU A 198 21.19 25.56 17.38
N ALA A 199 20.63 25.10 18.51
CA ALA A 199 20.17 23.72 18.67
C ALA A 199 19.03 23.37 17.69
N LEU A 200 18.06 24.28 17.52
CA LEU A 200 16.93 24.10 16.58
C LEU A 200 17.36 24.13 15.11
N GLY A 201 18.35 24.96 14.76
CA GLY A 201 18.88 25.08 13.40
C GLY A 201 19.70 23.86 12.97
N GLN A 202 20.40 23.22 13.90
CA GLN A 202 21.27 22.07 13.63
C GLN A 202 20.60 20.72 13.90
N GLY A 203 19.37 20.70 14.44
CA GLY A 203 18.72 19.45 14.86
C GLY A 203 19.48 18.75 15.99
N GLN A 204 20.16 19.53 16.84
CA GLN A 204 20.87 19.02 18.02
C GLN A 204 19.99 19.10 19.26
N GLN A 205 20.33 18.31 20.30
CA GLN A 205 19.65 18.40 21.59
C GLN A 205 19.75 19.81 22.18
N LEU A 206 18.66 20.28 22.77
CA LEU A 206 18.66 21.48 23.62
C LEU A 206 19.67 21.31 24.77
N PRO A 207 20.34 22.38 25.21
CA PRO A 207 21.34 22.32 26.27
C PRO A 207 20.78 21.69 27.56
N GLN A 208 21.60 20.86 28.21
CA GLN A 208 21.21 19.90 29.25
C GLN A 208 20.42 20.40 30.47
N PRO A 209 20.42 21.67 30.91
CA PRO A 209 19.44 22.09 31.93
C PRO A 209 17.98 22.07 31.45
N LEU A 210 17.70 21.70 30.19
CA LEU A 210 16.36 21.68 29.59
C LEU A 210 15.70 20.31 29.43
N LEU A 211 16.39 19.18 29.65
CA LEU A 211 15.80 17.86 29.36
C LEU A 211 16.13 16.80 30.42
N LEU A 212 15.06 16.27 31.03
CA LEU A 212 15.06 14.89 31.49
C LEU A 212 14.79 14.02 30.24
N VAL A 213 15.74 13.14 29.90
CA VAL A 213 15.73 12.11 28.82
C VAL A 213 16.34 12.51 27.45
N PRO A 214 17.44 11.86 26.99
CA PRO A 214 18.25 12.33 25.85
C PRO A 214 18.20 11.57 24.50
N ALA A 215 17.14 10.87 24.07
CA ALA A 215 17.27 9.87 22.97
C ALA A 215 16.64 10.16 21.58
N VAL A 216 15.90 11.26 21.36
CA VAL A 216 14.91 11.26 20.23
C VAL A 216 15.18 12.27 19.09
N VAL A 217 15.91 13.38 19.32
CA VAL A 217 16.10 14.42 18.28
C VAL A 217 16.97 13.96 17.09
N ALA A 218 17.91 13.05 17.30
CA ALA A 218 18.75 12.50 16.23
C ALA A 218 17.96 11.67 15.19
N GLN A 219 16.75 11.20 15.52
CA GLN A 219 15.94 10.33 14.66
C GLN A 219 14.93 11.09 13.79
N ALA A 220 14.72 12.40 14.02
CA ALA A 220 13.79 13.24 13.25
C ALA A 220 14.41 13.89 11.99
N ALA A 221 15.75 13.85 11.85
CA ALA A 221 16.47 14.32 10.67
C ALA A 221 16.04 13.68 9.34
N PRO A 222 15.79 12.35 9.23
CA PRO A 222 15.34 11.72 7.99
C PRO A 222 13.95 12.18 7.53
N LEU A 223 13.01 12.45 8.44
CA LEU A 223 11.65 12.90 8.08
C LEU A 223 11.64 14.30 7.45
N ARG A 224 12.53 15.19 7.90
CA ARG A 224 12.73 16.52 7.28
C ARG A 224 13.30 16.43 5.87
N GLN A 225 14.15 15.45 5.58
CA GLN A 225 14.67 15.23 4.23
C GLN A 225 13.62 14.60 3.30
N GLN A 226 12.77 13.71 3.82
CA GLN A 226 11.68 13.12 3.05
C GLN A 226 10.60 14.15 2.68
N LEU A 227 10.30 15.10 3.56
CA LEU A 227 9.37 16.22 3.29
C LEU A 227 9.97 17.32 2.38
N ARG A 228 11.29 17.33 2.17
CA ARG A 228 11.99 18.34 1.34
C ARG A 228 12.35 17.86 -0.06
N ARG A 229 12.02 16.64 -0.45
CA ARG A 229 12.41 16.11 -1.76
C ARG A 229 11.59 16.84 -2.85
N PRO A 230 12.22 17.60 -3.78
CA PRO A 230 11.49 18.18 -4.90
C PRO A 230 10.97 17.06 -5.81
N LEU A 231 9.78 17.30 -6.36
CA LEU A 231 9.14 16.45 -7.38
C LEU A 231 10.18 16.11 -8.46
N LEU A 232 10.54 14.84 -8.58
CA LEU A 232 11.18 14.37 -9.80
C LEU A 232 10.07 14.35 -10.87
N ASP A 233 10.15 15.27 -11.83
CA ASP A 233 9.28 15.25 -13.01
C ASP A 233 9.38 13.87 -13.69
N PRO A 234 8.27 13.12 -13.85
CA PRO A 234 8.29 11.83 -14.54
C PRO A 234 8.21 11.99 -16.07
N CYS A 235 8.73 13.10 -16.63
CA CYS A 235 8.85 13.28 -18.07
C CYS A 235 10.31 13.21 -18.50
N GLY A 236 10.81 11.98 -18.61
CA GLY A 236 11.97 11.69 -19.44
C GLY A 236 11.62 11.99 -20.90
N ASN A 237 12.00 13.17 -21.38
CA ASN A 237 11.90 13.54 -22.78
C ASN A 237 13.20 13.12 -23.49
N PRO A 238 13.19 12.14 -24.40
CA PRO A 238 14.39 11.78 -25.15
C PRO A 238 14.57 12.71 -26.35
N GLY A 239 15.64 13.51 -26.31
CA GLY A 239 16.42 13.83 -27.51
C GLY A 239 16.05 15.07 -28.32
N THR A 240 16.47 16.25 -27.85
CA THR A 240 16.67 17.42 -28.73
C THR A 240 18.04 17.31 -29.41
N GLY A 241 18.12 16.56 -30.51
CA GLY A 241 19.28 16.54 -31.40
C GLY A 241 19.28 17.75 -32.34
N LEU A 242 19.74 18.91 -31.87
CA LEU A 242 20.01 20.08 -32.73
C LEU A 242 21.40 19.94 -33.37
N GLY A 243 21.47 19.23 -34.50
CA GLY A 243 22.60 19.32 -35.43
C GLY A 243 22.50 20.59 -36.28
N ARG A 244 23.23 21.64 -35.88
CA ARG A 244 23.48 22.81 -36.74
C ARG A 244 24.64 22.52 -37.70
N GLY A 245 24.33 22.43 -38.99
CA GLY A 245 25.26 22.69 -40.10
C GLY A 245 25.15 24.14 -40.60
N PRO A 246 26.08 24.60 -41.47
CA PRO A 246 26.79 25.90 -41.35
C PRO A 246 26.16 27.05 -42.18
N PRO A 247 26.75 28.27 -42.14
CA PRO A 247 27.56 28.70 -43.29
C PRO A 247 28.79 29.59 -42.99
N THR A 248 29.85 29.32 -43.77
CA THR A 248 30.74 30.19 -44.56
C THR A 248 31.04 31.65 -44.15
N GLN A 249 32.33 32.01 -44.14
CA GLN A 249 32.90 33.30 -44.59
C GLN A 249 34.39 33.11 -44.96
N PRO A 250 35.01 34.06 -45.69
CA PRO A 250 34.78 34.46 -47.07
C PRO A 250 35.81 33.86 -48.05
#